data_AF-A0A2M4C8U7-F1
#
_entry.id   AF-A0A2M4C8U7-F1
#
_cell.length_a   1.000
_cell.length_b   1.000
_cell.length_c   1.000
_cell.angle_alpha   90.00
_cell.angle_beta   90.00
_cell.angle_gamma   90.00
#
_symmetry.space_group_name_H-M   'P 1'
#
loop_
_entity.id
_entity.type
_entity.pdbx_description
1 polymer ?
#
loop_
_entity_poly.entity_id
_entity_poly.type
_entity_poly.pdbx_seq_one_letter_code
_entity_poly.pdbx_strand_id
1 'polypeptide(L)'
;MDRIEVSRLLLLCLLQLPPSVRYDHKFLERYSSITEGVNPSQHSQLPEELVFLLQSLVVSCQTKDVESLISVRDELCQRPELTPSQQALLKEVVSKYSK
;
A
#
# COMPACT_ATOMS: atom_id res chain seq x y z
N MET A 1 -8.28 -0.71 -14.89
CA MET A 1 -9.13 -0.01 -13.89
C MET A 1 -8.29 0.34 -12.65
N ASP A 2 -7.00 0.66 -12.85
CA ASP A 2 -5.94 0.21 -11.91
C ASP A 2 -5.45 1.33 -10.99
N ARG A 3 -5.72 2.58 -11.37
CA ARG A 3 -5.37 3.78 -10.60
C ARG A 3 -6.19 3.93 -9.32
N ILE A 4 -7.40 3.38 -9.30
CA ILE A 4 -8.31 3.46 -8.15
C ILE A 4 -7.81 2.54 -7.04
N GLU A 5 -7.29 1.37 -7.38
CA GLU A 5 -6.84 0.35 -6.42
C GLU A 5 -5.63 0.84 -5.60
N VAL A 6 -4.61 1.37 -6.27
CA VAL A 6 -3.42 1.94 -5.60
C VAL A 6 -3.82 3.13 -4.70
N SER A 7 -4.61 4.07 -5.24
CA SER A 7 -5.04 5.25 -4.47
C SER A 7 -5.86 4.84 -3.24
N ARG A 8 -6.72 3.84 -3.40
CA ARG A 8 -7.53 3.28 -2.32
C ARG A 8 -6.69 2.63 -1.24
N LEU A 9 -5.67 1.86 -1.61
CA LEU A 9 -4.76 1.24 -0.64
C LEU A 9 -4.02 2.31 0.18
N LEU A 10 -3.47 3.33 -0.50
CA LEU A 10 -2.76 4.43 0.17
C LEU A 10 -3.67 5.19 1.14
N LEU A 11 -4.91 5.47 0.74
CA LEU A 11 -5.90 6.10 1.61
C LEU A 11 -6.26 5.20 2.81
N LEU A 12 -6.35 3.89 2.64
CA LEU A 12 -6.61 2.95 3.74
C LEU A 12 -5.45 2.88 4.75
N CYS A 13 -4.20 2.99 4.28
CA CYS A 13 -3.02 3.13 5.13
C CYS A 13 -3.06 4.47 5.89
N LEU A 14 -3.35 5.58 5.20
CA LEU A 14 -3.47 6.91 5.81
C LEU A 14 -4.56 6.98 6.87
N LEU A 15 -5.72 6.40 6.59
CA LEU A 15 -6.87 6.55 7.48
C LEU A 15 -6.67 5.81 8.81
N GLN A 16 -5.72 4.85 8.89
CA GLN A 16 -5.48 4.03 10.09
C GLN A 16 -6.79 3.53 10.73
N LEU A 17 -7.82 3.31 9.90
CA LEU A 17 -9.16 3.03 10.41
C LEU A 17 -9.10 1.77 11.28
N PRO A 18 -9.69 1.80 12.48
CA PRO A 18 -9.81 0.63 13.32
C PRO A 18 -10.43 -0.52 12.53
N PRO A 19 -10.05 -1.77 12.80
CA PRO A 19 -10.55 -2.92 12.07
C PRO A 19 -12.05 -3.22 12.25
N SER A 20 -12.77 -2.36 12.96
CA SER A 20 -14.23 -2.42 13.07
C SER A 20 -14.93 -1.47 12.07
N VAL A 21 -14.18 -0.55 11.45
CA VAL A 21 -14.73 0.55 10.61
C VAL A 21 -14.20 0.49 9.17
N ARG A 22 -13.21 -0.37 8.86
CA ARG A 22 -12.80 -0.54 7.46
C ARG A 22 -13.88 -1.34 6.73
N TYR A 23 -14.64 -0.66 5.88
CA TYR A 23 -15.60 -1.29 4.96
C TYR A 23 -14.96 -2.33 4.01
N ASP A 24 -13.63 -2.47 4.00
CA ASP A 24 -12.93 -3.41 3.14
C ASP A 24 -11.70 -4.06 3.79
N HIS A 25 -11.95 -4.79 4.87
CA HIS A 25 -10.97 -5.67 5.48
C HIS A 25 -10.34 -6.64 4.48
N LYS A 26 -11.16 -7.26 3.63
CA LYS A 26 -10.69 -8.28 2.69
C LYS A 26 -9.70 -7.71 1.68
N PHE A 27 -9.84 -6.45 1.28
CA PHE A 27 -8.89 -5.81 0.39
C PHE A 27 -7.51 -5.61 1.04
N LEU A 28 -7.45 -5.06 2.25
CA LEU A 28 -6.17 -4.82 2.92
C LEU A 28 -5.48 -6.15 3.30
N GLU A 29 -6.24 -7.16 3.72
CA GLU A 29 -5.71 -8.49 4.07
C GLU A 29 -4.99 -9.16 2.89
N ARG A 30 -5.43 -8.92 1.65
CA ARG A 30 -4.75 -9.41 0.43
C ARG A 30 -3.35 -8.82 0.28
N TYR A 31 -3.19 -7.54 0.63
CA TYR A 31 -1.88 -6.89 0.62
C TYR A 31 -1.07 -7.13 1.90
N SER A 32 -1.72 -7.58 2.97
CA SER A 32 -1.06 -7.96 4.23
C SER A 32 -0.41 -9.35 4.17
N SER A 33 -0.97 -10.25 3.35
CA SER A 33 -0.50 -11.62 3.23
C SER A 33 0.53 -11.72 2.10
N ILE A 34 1.82 -11.77 2.44
CA ILE A 34 2.92 -12.05 1.48
C ILE A 34 2.95 -13.57 1.11
N THR A 35 1.99 -14.37 1.59
CA THR A 35 1.95 -15.83 1.39
C THR A 35 1.42 -16.22 0.00
N GLU A 36 2.09 -17.21 -0.61
CA GLU A 36 1.95 -17.78 -1.97
C GLU A 36 0.54 -18.26 -2.42
N GLY A 37 -0.53 -18.05 -1.63
CA GLY A 37 -1.89 -18.52 -1.94
C GLY A 37 -2.89 -17.43 -2.34
N VAL A 38 -2.59 -16.15 -2.07
CA VAL A 38 -3.51 -15.03 -2.35
C VAL A 38 -2.75 -14.00 -3.17
N ASN A 39 -2.55 -14.27 -4.46
CA ASN A 39 -1.80 -13.36 -5.30
C ASN A 39 -2.70 -12.17 -5.70
N PRO A 40 -2.49 -10.94 -5.18
CA PRO A 40 -3.33 -9.80 -5.55
C PRO A 40 -3.20 -9.49 -7.03
N SER A 41 -2.09 -9.90 -7.66
CA SER A 41 -1.83 -9.85 -9.11
C SER A 41 -2.79 -10.69 -9.95
N GLN A 42 -3.49 -11.69 -9.38
CA GLN A 42 -4.54 -12.43 -10.09
C GLN A 42 -5.86 -11.64 -10.17
N HIS A 43 -6.04 -10.65 -9.30
CA HIS A 43 -7.24 -9.81 -9.24
C HIS A 43 -7.01 -8.36 -9.62
N SER A 44 -5.76 -7.91 -9.60
CA SER A 44 -5.32 -6.58 -10.00
C SER A 44 -4.60 -6.67 -11.34
N GLN A 45 -4.85 -5.73 -12.26
CA GLN A 45 -4.10 -5.66 -13.53
C GLN A 45 -2.74 -4.96 -13.33
N LEU A 46 -2.23 -4.94 -12.09
CA LEU A 46 -0.99 -4.26 -11.73
C LEU A 46 0.21 -5.18 -11.97
N PRO A 47 1.38 -4.63 -12.35
CA PRO A 47 2.62 -5.40 -12.42
C PRO A 47 2.92 -6.09 -11.08
N GLU A 48 3.43 -7.32 -11.13
CA GLU A 48 3.73 -8.13 -9.94
C GLU A 48 4.72 -7.42 -9.00
N GLU A 49 5.74 -6.75 -9.55
CA GLU A 49 6.66 -5.93 -8.76
C GLU A 49 5.96 -4.79 -8.02
N LEU A 50 4.97 -4.14 -8.65
CA LEU A 50 4.23 -3.07 -7.99
C LEU A 50 3.35 -3.63 -6.87
N VAL A 51 2.72 -4.78 -7.08
CA VAL A 51 1.95 -5.48 -6.05
C VAL A 51 2.84 -5.84 -4.86
N PHE A 52 4.05 -6.35 -5.11
CA PHE A 52 5.02 -6.68 -4.07
C PHE A 52 5.43 -5.46 -3.23
N LEU A 53 5.68 -4.32 -3.88
CA LEU A 53 5.99 -3.07 -3.17
C LEU A 53 4.80 -2.57 -2.35
N LEU A 54 3.57 -2.69 -2.88
CA LEU A 54 2.36 -2.32 -2.14
C LEU A 54 2.11 -3.26 -0.94
N GLN A 55 2.41 -4.55 -1.06
CA GLN A 55 2.37 -5.50 0.06
C GLN A 55 3.39 -5.11 1.13
N SER A 56 4.63 -4.85 0.72
CA SER A 56 5.70 -4.41 1.62
C SER A 56 5.31 -3.11 2.34
N LEU A 57 4.67 -2.16 1.65
CA LEU A 57 4.17 -0.92 2.25
C LEU A 57 3.15 -1.20 3.35
N VAL A 58 2.18 -2.08 3.09
CA VAL A 58 1.13 -2.45 4.05
C VAL A 58 1.74 -3.14 5.27
N VAL A 59 2.69 -4.05 5.08
CA VAL A 59 3.38 -4.71 6.17
C VAL A 59 4.16 -3.70 7.01
N SER A 60 4.95 -2.81 6.40
CA SER A 60 5.67 -1.75 7.13
C SER A 60 4.72 -0.84 7.92
N CYS A 61 3.54 -0.53 7.36
CA CYS A 61 2.49 0.20 8.07
C CYS A 61 1.93 -0.56 9.28
N GLN A 62 1.81 -1.88 9.21
CA GLN A 62 1.28 -2.71 10.30
C GLN A 62 2.31 -2.93 11.40
N THR A 63 3.57 -3.20 11.03
CA THR A 63 4.68 -3.36 11.97
C THR A 63 5.14 -2.04 12.57
N LYS A 64 4.67 -0.90 12.03
CA LYS A 64 5.09 0.46 12.38
C LYS A 64 6.60 0.66 12.18
N ASP A 65 7.16 -0.05 11.20
CA ASP A 65 8.56 0.11 10.81
C ASP A 65 8.69 1.29 9.85
N VAL A 66 9.06 2.44 10.40
CA VAL A 66 9.17 3.70 9.67
C VAL A 66 10.36 3.69 8.68
N GLU A 67 11.45 3.01 9.02
CA GLU A 67 12.63 2.93 8.15
C GLU A 67 12.31 2.11 6.89
N SER A 68 11.72 0.92 7.08
CA SER A 68 11.25 0.10 5.96
C SER A 68 10.16 0.80 5.14
N LEU A 69 9.26 1.55 5.80
CA LEU A 69 8.23 2.34 5.12
C LEU A 69 8.83 3.44 4.23
N ILE A 70 9.90 4.09 4.68
CA ILE A 70 10.63 5.10 3.91
C ILE A 70 11.26 4.46 2.67
N SER A 71 11.98 3.35 2.83
CA SER A 71 12.62 2.62 1.72
C SER A 71 11.60 2.20 0.66
N VAL A 72 10.50 1.57 1.08
CA VAL A 72 9.44 1.14 0.16
C VAL A 72 8.78 2.33 -0.54
N ARG A 73 8.57 3.45 0.17
CA ARG A 73 8.03 4.67 -0.45
C ARG A 73 8.97 5.23 -1.51
N ASP A 74 10.28 5.23 -1.26
CA ASP A 74 11.26 5.73 -2.23
C ASP A 74 11.28 4.84 -3.48
N GLU A 75 11.24 3.52 -3.31
CA GLU A 75 11.11 2.57 -4.42
C GLU A 75 9.79 2.76 -5.22
N LEU A 76 8.65 2.93 -4.53
CA LEU A 76 7.36 3.20 -5.16
C LEU A 76 7.33 4.55 -5.91
N CYS A 77 8.03 5.58 -5.43
CA CYS A 77 8.07 6.87 -6.11
C CYS A 77 8.87 6.84 -7.42
N GLN A 78 9.79 5.89 -7.59
CA GLN A 78 10.53 5.69 -8.84
C GLN A 78 9.70 4.96 -9.92
N ARG A 79 8.54 4.39 -9.56
CA ARG A 79 7.73 3.59 -10.47
C ARG A 79 6.88 4.49 -11.38
N PRO A 80 7.02 4.39 -12.72
CA PRO A 80 6.31 5.25 -13.68
C PRO A 80 4.79 5.06 -13.67
N GLU A 81 4.30 3.96 -13.10
CA GLU A 81 2.89 3.64 -12.97
C GLU A 81 2.18 4.54 -11.95
N LEU A 82 2.91 5.20 -11.04
CA LEU A 82 2.34 6.07 -10.03
C LEU A 82 2.17 7.50 -10.52
N THR A 83 0.93 7.97 -10.41
CA THR A 83 0.57 9.37 -10.66
C THR A 83 1.12 10.31 -9.57
N PRO A 84 1.29 11.61 -9.88
CA PRO A 84 1.74 12.59 -8.89
C PRO A 84 0.85 12.64 -7.62
N SER A 85 -0.46 12.43 -7.77
CA SER A 85 -1.40 12.39 -6.65
C SER A 85 -1.15 11.18 -5.75
N GLN A 86 -0.83 10.01 -6.30
CA GLN A 86 -0.48 8.82 -5.52
C GLN A 86 0.87 8.98 -4.81
N GLN A 87 1.84 9.61 -5.47
CA GLN A 87 3.12 9.95 -4.83
C GLN A 87 2.94 10.94 -3.68
N ALA A 88 2.04 11.92 -3.82
CA ALA A 88 1.69 12.82 -2.72
C ALA A 88 1.07 12.05 -1.54
N LEU A 89 0.13 11.13 -1.81
CA LEU A 89 -0.45 10.27 -0.77
C LEU A 89 0.59 9.40 -0.06
N LEU A 90 1.57 8.85 -0.79
CA LEU A 90 2.68 8.07 -0.20
C LEU A 90 3.52 8.90 0.77
N LYS A 91 3.81 10.16 0.42
CA LYS A 91 4.54 11.08 1.32
C LYS A 91 3.73 11.37 2.58
N GLU A 92 2.42 11.56 2.45
CA GLU A 92 1.52 11.72 3.59
C GLU A 92 1.47 10.46 4.47
N VAL A 93 1.50 9.25 3.88
CA VAL A 93 1.57 7.99 4.65
C VAL A 93 2.80 8.01 5.54
N VAL A 94 4.00 8.20 4.98
CA VAL A 94 5.24 8.24 5.75
C VAL A 94 5.18 9.30 6.85
N SER A 95 4.80 10.53 6.49
CA SER A 95 4.65 11.65 7.44
C SER A 95 3.73 11.32 8.62
N LYS A 96 2.66 10.55 8.37
CA LYS A 96 1.73 10.11 9.42
C LYS A 96 2.31 9.05 10.35
N TYR A 97 3.13 8.14 9.83
CA TYR A 97 3.75 7.07 10.63
C TYR A 97 5.04 7.52 11.35
N SER A 98 5.67 8.61 10.91
CA SER A 98 6.82 9.22 11.58
C SER A 98 6.45 10.18 12.73
N LYS A 99 5.16 10.40 13.00
CA LYS A 99 4.65 11.23 14.11
C LYS A 99 4.18 10.38 15.28
#